data_AF-A0A3D2PFE0-F1
#
_entry.id   AF-A0A3D2PFE0-F1
#
_cell.length_a   1.000
_cell.length_b   1.000
_cell.length_c   1.000
_cell.angle_alpha   90.00
_cell.angle_beta   90.00
_cell.angle_gamma   90.00
#
_symmetry.space_group_name_H-M   'P 1'
#
loop_
_entity.id
_entity.type
_entity.pdbx_description
1 polymer ?
#
loop_
_entity_poly.entity_id
_entity_poly.type
_entity_poly.pdbx_seq_one_letter_code
_entity_poly.pdbx_strand_id
1 'polypeptide(L)'
;LRIKVNNEEYIFPGGKGKILMNGKEVNLDDYVFDGAVIEVHPGKDAEIILADIFRYISLDLENKELLTKENKYPLGKKLKLLINNEEARFTSPLIDGSDVKIYFE
;
A
#
# COMPACT_ATOMS: atom_id res chain seq x y z
N LEU A 1 2.38 5.98 -3.24
CA LEU A 1 1.02 5.58 -3.68
C LEU A 1 0.02 5.92 -2.59
N ARG A 2 -0.92 6.82 -2.86
CA ARG A 2 -2.01 7.19 -1.94
C ARG A 2 -3.28 6.49 -2.39
N ILE A 3 -3.94 5.76 -1.48
CA ILE A 3 -5.22 5.10 -1.75
C ILE A 3 -6.21 5.37 -0.62
N LYS A 4 -7.48 5.12 -0.87
CA LYS A 4 -8.53 5.12 0.15
C LYS A 4 -9.01 3.69 0.38
N VAL A 5 -9.16 3.26 1.63
CA VAL A 5 -9.75 1.96 1.99
C VAL A 5 -10.87 2.21 2.99
N ASN A 6 -12.11 1.84 2.65
CA ASN A 6 -13.28 2.03 3.53
C ASN A 6 -13.37 3.44 4.12
N ASN A 7 -13.08 4.46 3.31
CA ASN A 7 -13.01 5.89 3.66
C ASN A 7 -11.77 6.39 4.42
N GLU A 8 -10.85 5.53 4.79
CA GLU A 8 -9.58 5.93 5.40
C GLU A 8 -8.47 6.03 4.36
N GLU A 9 -7.58 7.01 4.50
CA GLU A 9 -6.47 7.21 3.56
C GLU A 9 -5.21 6.49 4.02
N TYR A 10 -4.56 5.81 3.08
CA TYR A 10 -3.31 5.09 3.30
C TYR A 10 -2.25 5.53 2.29
N ILE A 11 -1.02 5.70 2.77
CA ILE A 11 0.14 6.04 1.94
C ILE A 11 1.11 4.86 1.96
N PHE A 12 1.29 4.26 0.79
CA PHE A 12 2.25 3.17 0.58
C PHE A 12 3.53 3.76 -0.02
N PRO A 13 4.67 3.66 0.69
CA PRO A 13 5.94 4.17 0.21
C PRO A 13 6.47 3.29 -0.93
N GLY A 14 7.04 3.94 -1.94
CA GLY A 14 7.82 3.25 -2.96
C GLY A 14 9.19 2.81 -2.45
N GLY A 15 9.97 2.19 -3.33
CA GLY A 15 11.38 1.90 -3.04
C GLY A 15 12.19 3.20 -3.00
N LYS A 16 13.05 3.34 -1.99
CA LYS A 16 13.98 4.48 -1.92
C LYS A 16 15.01 4.41 -3.05
N GLY A 17 15.33 5.55 -3.64
CA GLY A 17 16.49 5.69 -4.49
C GLY A 17 17.78 5.73 -3.67
N LYS A 18 18.91 5.69 -4.36
CA LYS A 18 20.24 5.84 -3.76
C LYS A 18 21.15 6.65 -4.66
N ILE A 19 22.11 7.33 -4.05
CA ILE A 19 23.14 8.09 -4.74
C ILE A 19 24.47 7.41 -4.44
N LEU A 20 25.27 7.18 -5.47
CA LEU A 20 26.63 6.71 -5.33
C LEU A 20 27.59 7.86 -5.69
N MET A 21 28.60 8.09 -4.86
CA MET A 21 29.77 8.90 -5.20
C MET A 21 30.98 7.98 -5.30
N ASN A 22 31.60 7.92 -6.48
CA ASN A 22 32.73 7.03 -6.76
C ASN A 22 32.43 5.55 -6.39
N GLY A 23 31.22 5.09 -6.72
CA GLY A 23 30.75 3.72 -6.47
C GLY A 23 30.32 3.41 -5.03
N LYS A 24 30.33 4.38 -4.10
CA LYS A 24 29.87 4.20 -2.71
C LYS A 24 28.61 4.99 -2.42
N GLU A 25 27.66 4.38 -1.71
CA GLU A 25 26.41 5.03 -1.32
C GLU A 25 26.67 6.19 -0.34
N VAL A 26 26.03 7.33 -0.61
CA VAL A 26 26.20 8.59 0.12
C VAL A 26 24.85 9.22 0.43
N ASN A 27 24.84 10.10 1.43
CA ASN A 27 23.67 10.90 1.77
C ASN A 27 23.65 12.22 0.99
N LEU A 28 22.49 12.90 1.00
CA LEU A 28 22.29 14.17 0.29
C LEU A 28 23.10 15.34 0.89
N ASP A 29 23.52 15.21 2.13
CA ASP A 29 24.29 16.19 2.90
C ASP A 29 25.80 15.93 2.87
N ASP A 30 26.25 14.86 2.20
CA ASP A 30 27.67 14.58 2.03
C ASP A 30 28.33 15.58 1.07
N TYR A 31 29.57 15.98 1.38
CA TYR A 31 30.33 16.91 0.54
C TYR A 31 30.72 16.28 -0.80
N VAL A 32 30.55 17.04 -1.88
CA VAL A 32 31.03 16.70 -3.22
C VAL A 32 32.42 17.28 -3.43
N PHE A 33 33.32 16.48 -3.99
CA PHE A 33 34.69 16.90 -4.32
C PHE A 33 34.87 17.08 -5.82
N ASP A 34 35.83 17.91 -6.22
CA ASP A 34 36.17 18.09 -7.63
C ASP A 34 36.58 16.75 -8.27
N GLY A 35 36.10 16.49 -9.47
CA GLY A 35 36.31 15.22 -10.18
C GLY A 35 35.52 14.01 -9.67
N ALA A 36 34.61 14.18 -8.71
CA ALA A 36 33.76 13.09 -8.24
C ALA A 36 32.79 12.60 -9.33
N VAL A 37 32.62 11.27 -9.43
CA VAL A 37 31.62 10.64 -10.29
C VAL A 37 30.37 10.36 -9.46
N ILE A 38 29.25 10.97 -9.84
CA ILE A 38 27.96 10.79 -9.17
C ILE A 38 27.05 9.92 -10.03
N GLU A 39 26.55 8.84 -9.44
CA GLU A 39 25.53 7.99 -10.04
C GLU A 39 24.25 8.08 -9.21
N VAL A 40 23.13 8.38 -9.86
CA VAL A 40 21.82 8.46 -9.21
C VAL A 40 20.99 7.27 -9.66
N HIS A 41 20.60 6.44 -8.71
CA HIS A 41 19.65 5.37 -8.92
C HIS A 41 18.30 5.81 -8.37
N PRO A 42 17.31 6.13 -9.22
CA PRO A 42 16.01 6.55 -8.76
C PRO A 42 15.34 5.45 -7.93
N GLY A 43 14.48 5.88 -7.02
CA GLY A 43 13.57 4.97 -6.34
C GLY A 43 12.59 4.32 -7.32
N LYS A 44 11.77 3.41 -6.80
CA LYS A 44 10.69 2.81 -7.57
C LYS A 44 9.37 3.27 -6.99
N ASP A 45 8.37 3.47 -7.85
CA ASP A 45 7.00 3.65 -7.39
C ASP A 45 6.54 2.43 -6.59
N ALA A 46 5.57 2.63 -5.70
CA ALA A 46 4.99 1.52 -4.97
C ALA A 46 4.09 0.71 -5.92
N GLU A 47 4.56 -0.47 -6.32
CA GLU A 47 3.78 -1.47 -7.03
C GLU A 47 3.16 -2.41 -6.00
N ILE A 48 1.87 -2.25 -5.72
CA ILE A 48 1.15 -3.11 -4.78
C ILE A 48 -0.13 -3.66 -5.41
N ILE A 49 -0.53 -4.83 -4.95
CA ILE A 49 -1.82 -5.45 -5.27
C ILE A 49 -2.78 -5.30 -4.08
N LEU A 50 -4.07 -5.54 -4.33
CA LEU A 50 -5.09 -5.47 -3.31
C LEU A 50 -4.77 -6.35 -2.09
N ALA A 51 -4.17 -7.53 -2.27
CA ALA A 51 -3.80 -8.40 -1.15
C ALA A 51 -2.79 -7.76 -0.17
N ASP A 52 -1.97 -6.83 -0.65
CA ASP A 52 -0.94 -6.18 0.17
C ASP A 52 -1.55 -5.30 1.27
N ILE A 53 -2.75 -4.74 1.04
CA ILE A 53 -3.40 -3.85 2.01
C ILE A 53 -3.71 -4.58 3.31
N PHE A 54 -4.02 -5.88 3.27
CA PHE A 54 -4.37 -6.67 4.46
C PHE A 54 -3.21 -6.81 5.46
N ARG A 55 -1.98 -6.48 5.05
CA ARG A 55 -0.82 -6.39 5.95
C ARG A 55 -0.81 -5.10 6.78
N TYR A 56 -1.50 -4.06 6.32
CA TYR A 56 -1.44 -2.70 6.87
C TYR A 56 -2.76 -2.24 7.47
N ILE A 57 -3.89 -2.81 7.03
CA ILE A 57 -5.20 -2.51 7.59
C ILE A 57 -5.56 -3.54 8.65
N SER A 58 -5.88 -3.06 9.85
CA SER A 58 -6.71 -3.83 10.77
C SER A 58 -8.13 -3.70 10.23
N LEU A 59 -8.61 -4.76 9.57
CA LEU A 59 -10.04 -4.88 9.35
C LEU A 59 -10.68 -5.06 10.73
N ASP A 60 -11.01 -3.95 11.40
CA ASP A 60 -11.98 -3.96 12.49
C ASP A 60 -13.33 -4.26 11.84
N LEU A 61 -13.55 -5.55 11.60
CA LEU A 61 -14.81 -6.12 11.13
C LEU A 61 -15.91 -5.98 12.19
N GLU A 62 -15.64 -5.28 13.28
CA GLU A 62 -16.56 -4.83 14.32
C GLU A 62 -17.54 -3.75 13.85
N ASN A 63 -17.99 -3.79 12.59
CA ASN A 63 -19.33 -3.29 12.31
C ASN A 63 -20.29 -4.13 13.17
N LYS A 64 -20.67 -3.54 14.30
CA LYS A 64 -21.50 -4.09 15.40
C LYS A 64 -22.85 -4.66 14.95
N GLU A 65 -23.21 -4.53 13.68
CA GLU A 65 -24.42 -5.12 13.11
C GLU A 65 -24.27 -6.60 12.73
N LEU A 66 -23.04 -7.15 12.66
CA LEU A 66 -22.80 -8.52 12.15
C LEU A 66 -22.10 -9.49 13.11
N LEU A 67 -21.81 -9.09 14.33
CA LEU A 67 -21.17 -9.93 15.34
C LEU A 67 -22.22 -10.52 16.28
N THR A 68 -22.49 -11.83 16.18
CA THR A 68 -23.03 -12.56 17.34
C THR A 68 -21.91 -12.64 18.38
N LYS A 69 -22.25 -12.46 19.67
CA LYS A 69 -21.32 -12.37 20.81
C LYS A 69 -20.28 -13.49 20.95
N GLU A 70 -20.33 -14.52 20.11
CA GLU A 70 -19.48 -15.72 20.18
C GLU A 70 -18.59 -15.92 18.94
N ASN A 71 -18.76 -15.16 17.84
CA ASN A 71 -17.95 -15.31 16.62
C ASN A 71 -17.43 -13.97 16.10
N LYS A 72 -16.09 -13.84 16.00
CA LYS A 72 -15.38 -12.68 15.45
C LYS A 72 -15.51 -12.52 13.92
N TYR A 73 -16.16 -13.46 13.23
CA TYR A 73 -16.37 -13.44 11.80
C TYR A 73 -17.80 -13.88 11.47
N PRO A 74 -18.53 -13.20 10.57
CA PRO A 74 -19.86 -13.61 10.17
C PRO A 74 -19.79 -14.93 9.40
N LEU A 75 -20.12 -16.05 10.06
CA LEU A 75 -20.15 -17.37 9.41
C LEU A 75 -21.08 -17.32 8.18
N GLY A 76 -20.55 -17.72 7.02
CA GLY A 76 -21.31 -17.90 5.78
C GLY A 76 -21.40 -16.68 4.87
N LYS A 77 -20.86 -15.52 5.23
CA LYS A 77 -20.81 -14.35 4.35
C LYS A 77 -19.62 -14.39 3.39
N LYS A 78 -19.81 -13.92 2.16
CA LYS A 78 -18.74 -13.76 1.17
C LYS A 78 -18.08 -12.41 1.33
N LEU A 79 -16.74 -12.39 1.27
CA LEU A 79 -15.99 -11.15 1.20
C LEU A 79 -16.11 -10.57 -0.20
N LYS A 80 -16.53 -9.31 -0.28
CA LYS A 80 -16.62 -8.55 -1.53
C LYS A 80 -15.60 -7.42 -1.54
N LEU A 81 -14.92 -7.31 -2.67
CA LEU A 81 -13.81 -6.39 -2.89
C LEU A 81 -14.13 -5.53 -4.10
N LEU A 82 -14.14 -4.22 -3.92
CA LEU A 82 -14.28 -3.27 -5.01
C LEU A 82 -13.07 -2.35 -5.07
N ILE A 83 -12.62 -2.04 -6.29
CA ILE A 83 -11.70 -0.94 -6.58
C ILE A 83 -12.45 0.00 -7.51
N ASN A 84 -12.58 1.28 -7.13
CA ASN A 84 -13.30 2.29 -7.91
C ASN A 84 -14.75 1.87 -8.28
N ASN A 85 -15.42 1.17 -7.37
CA ASN A 85 -16.76 0.57 -7.53
C ASN A 85 -16.86 -0.63 -8.50
N GLU A 86 -15.74 -1.12 -9.04
CA GLU A 86 -15.70 -2.33 -9.88
C GLU A 86 -15.22 -3.53 -9.06
N GLU A 87 -15.75 -4.72 -9.37
CA GLU A 87 -15.36 -5.95 -8.68
C GLU A 87 -13.88 -6.27 -8.91
N ALA A 88 -13.16 -6.47 -7.81
CA ALA A 88 -11.72 -6.67 -7.81
C ALA A 88 -11.34 -8.06 -7.30
N ARG A 89 -10.13 -8.49 -7.68
CA ARG A 89 -9.50 -9.70 -7.17
C ARG A 89 -8.40 -9.31 -6.19
N PHE A 90 -7.98 -10.26 -5.36
CA PHE A 90 -6.82 -10.08 -4.46
C PHE A 90 -5.54 -9.66 -5.20
N THR A 91 -5.39 -10.09 -6.46
CA THR A 91 -4.25 -9.77 -7.31
C THR A 91 -4.44 -8.50 -8.15
N SER A 92 -5.57 -7.79 -7.99
CA SER A 92 -5.80 -6.55 -8.74
C SER A 92 -4.77 -5.49 -8.34
N PRO A 93 -4.13 -4.83 -9.31
CA PRO A 93 -3.17 -3.77 -9.02
C PRO A 93 -3.88 -2.55 -8.42
N LEU A 94 -3.21 -1.85 -7.51
CA LEU A 94 -3.66 -0.56 -7.00
C LEU A 94 -2.84 0.55 -7.64
N ILE A 95 -3.52 1.63 -8.03
CA ILE A 95 -2.93 2.82 -8.62
C ILE A 95 -3.18 4.01 -7.72
N ASP A 96 -2.48 5.12 -7.99
CA ASP A 96 -2.61 6.31 -7.17
C ASP A 96 -4.04 6.83 -7.26
N GLY A 97 -4.63 7.12 -6.10
CA GLY A 97 -6.02 7.52 -5.98
C GLY A 97 -7.06 6.39 -5.99
N SER A 98 -6.67 5.11 -6.03
CA SER A 98 -7.62 3.99 -5.93
C SER A 98 -8.53 4.11 -4.69
N ASP A 99 -9.84 3.97 -4.88
CA ASP A 99 -10.85 3.85 -3.81
C ASP A 99 -11.24 2.38 -3.62
N VAL A 100 -10.86 1.80 -2.49
CA VAL A 100 -11.05 0.40 -2.15
C VAL A 100 -12.21 0.26 -1.16
N LYS A 101 -13.16 -0.62 -1.47
CA LYS A 101 -14.25 -1.00 -0.57
C LYS A 101 -14.20 -2.49 -0.26
N ILE A 102 -14.25 -2.81 1.03
CA ILE A 102 -14.17 -4.17 1.56
C ILE A 102 -15.35 -4.37 2.50
N TYR A 103 -16.23 -5.31 2.17
CA TYR A 103 -17.40 -5.62 2.98
C TYR A 103 -17.82 -7.09 2.81
N PHE A 104 -18.66 -7.57 3.72
CA PHE A 104 -19.23 -8.92 3.66
C PHE A 104 -20.68 -8.87 3.16
N GLU A 105 -21.02 -9.73 2.20
CA GLU A 105 -22.40 -9.99 1.75
C GLU A 105 -22.90 -11.38 2.17
#